data_AF-A0AA95B5M5-F1
#
_entry.id   AF-A0AA95B5M5-F1
#
_cell.length_a   1.000
_cell.length_b   1.000
_cell.length_c   1.000
_cell.angle_alpha   90.00
_cell.angle_beta   90.00
_cell.angle_gamma   90.00
#
_symmetry.space_group_name_H-M   'P 1'
#
loop_
_entity.id
_entity.type
_entity.pdbx_description
1 polymer ?
#
loop_
_entity_poly.entity_id
_entity_poly.type
_entity_poly.pdbx_seq_one_letter_code
_entity_poly.pdbx_strand_id
1 'polypeptide(L)' 'MTKVNRFHACATCIHYLVIKLDTHSIYRCSRLGFETKPHYKFDCWQPKENIIQLMKKEQIHWRNNHERT' A
#
# COMPACT_ATOMS: atom_id res chain seq x y z
N MET A 1 13.72 -1.15 19.41
CA MET A 1 13.91 -1.33 17.95
C MET A 1 12.61 -0.98 17.24
N THR A 2 12.61 0.03 16.38
CA THR A 2 11.48 0.32 15.49
C THR A 2 11.37 -0.80 14.46
N LYS A 3 10.37 -1.68 14.59
CA LYS A 3 10.12 -2.77 13.64
C LYS A 3 9.82 -2.17 12.27
N VAL A 4 10.61 -2.53 11.26
CA VAL A 4 10.40 -2.05 9.87
C VAL A 4 9.02 -2.51 9.40
N ASN A 5 8.23 -1.59 8.86
CA ASN A 5 6.90 -1.91 8.36
C ASN A 5 7.00 -2.75 7.08
N ARG A 6 7.02 -4.08 7.24
CA ARG A 6 7.04 -5.04 6.12
C ARG A 6 5.81 -4.96 5.22
N PHE A 7 4.74 -4.31 5.68
CA PHE A 7 3.53 -4.10 4.90
C PHE A 7 3.59 -2.88 4.00
N HIS A 8 4.60 -2.00 4.10
CA HIS A 8 4.71 -0.81 3.25
C HIS A 8 5.08 -1.21 1.82
N ALA A 9 4.05 -1.50 1.02
CA ALA A 9 4.16 -1.93 -0.38
C ALA A 9 2.89 -1.52 -1.14
N CYS A 10 2.97 -1.34 -2.46
CA CYS A 10 1.84 -0.85 -3.24
C CYS A 10 0.67 -1.86 -3.18
N ALA A 11 0.93 -3.17 -3.20
CA ALA A 11 -0.12 -4.19 -3.14
C ALA A 11 -1.04 -4.11 -1.89
N THR A 12 -0.52 -3.60 -0.78
CA THR A 12 -1.23 -3.46 0.50
C THR A 12 -1.88 -2.08 0.64
N CYS A 13 -1.69 -1.19 -0.33
CA CYS A 13 -2.27 0.15 -0.38
C CYS A 13 -3.74 0.10 -0.79
N ILE A 14 -4.59 0.97 -0.22
CA ILE A 14 -5.99 1.12 -0.64
C ILE A 14 -6.15 1.52 -2.11
N HIS A 15 -5.15 2.20 -2.68
CA HIS A 15 -5.17 2.69 -4.06
C HIS A 15 -4.65 1.68 -5.09
N TYR A 16 -4.30 0.48 -4.66
CA TYR A 16 -3.81 -0.56 -5.56
C TYR A 16 -4.95 -1.17 -6.36
N LEU A 17 -4.88 -0.99 -7.68
CA LEU A 17 -5.86 -1.48 -8.64
C LEU A 17 -5.25 -2.60 -9.48
N VAL A 18 -5.99 -3.70 -9.60
CA VAL A 18 -5.69 -4.79 -10.52
C VAL A 18 -6.71 -4.76 -11.64
N ILE A 19 -6.26 -4.54 -12.86
CA ILE A 19 -7.07 -4.57 -14.08
C ILE A 19 -6.79 -5.91 -14.75
N LYS A 20 -7.80 -6.78 -14.77
CA LYS A 20 -7.70 -8.07 -15.46
C LYS A 20 -8.08 -7.86 -16.92
N LEU A 21 -7.15 -8.14 -17.83
CA LEU A 21 -7.40 -8.23 -19.27
C LEU A 21 -7.41 -9.71 -19.67
N ASP A 22 -7.94 -10.00 -20.86
CA ASP A 22 -8.05 -11.37 -21.36
C ASP A 22 -6.69 -12.09 -21.47
N THR A 23 -5.61 -11.32 -21.69
CA THR A 23 -4.26 -11.85 -21.90
C THR A 23 -3.33 -11.72 -20.70
N HIS A 24 -3.52 -10.70 -19.85
CA HIS A 24 -2.64 -10.42 -18.71
C HIS A 24 -3.32 -9.52 -17.67
N SER A 25 -2.69 -9.37 -16.51
CA SER A 25 -3.12 -8.40 -15.50
C SER A 25 -2.21 -7.17 -15.50
N ILE A 26 -2.82 -6.00 -15.46
CA ILE A 26 -2.13 -4.71 -15.28
C ILE A 26 -2.36 -4.24 -13.85
N TYR A 27 -1.30 -3.71 -13.24
CA TYR A 27 -1.37 -3.15 -11.91
C TYR A 27 -1.20 -1.64 -11.99
N ARG A 28 -2.15 -0.88 -11.44
CA ARG A 28 -2.12 0.59 -11.44
C ARG A 28 -2.38 1.16 -10.06
N CYS A 29 -1.87 2.36 -9.81
CA CYS A 29 -2.25 3.16 -8.66
C CYS A 29 -3.43 4.05 -9.05
N SER A 30 -4.60 3.87 -8.44
CA SER A 30 -5.78 4.71 -8.75
C SER A 30 -5.62 6.16 -8.31
N ARG A 31 -4.77 6.44 -7.31
CA ARG A 31 -4.47 7.80 -6.84
C ARG A 31 -3.52 8.55 -7.78
N LEU A 32 -2.46 7.89 -8.24
CA LEU A 32 -1.39 8.53 -9.02
C LEU A 32 -1.58 8.38 -10.54
N GLY A 33 -2.38 7.41 -11.00
CA GLY A 33 -2.63 7.14 -12.42
C GLY A 33 -1.55 6.30 -13.12
N PHE A 34 -0.39 6.07 -12.49
CA PHE A 34 0.71 5.31 -13.08
C PHE A 34 0.58 3.79 -12.89
N GLU A 35 1.17 3.04 -13.83
CA GLU A 35 1.41 1.61 -13.66
C GLU A 35 2.36 1.38 -12.47
N THR A 36 2.09 0.35 -11.68
CA THR A 36 2.82 0.05 -10.45
C THR A 36 3.18 -1.43 -10.39
N LYS A 37 4.05 -1.81 -9.46
CA LYS A 37 4.31 -3.22 -9.13
C LYS A 37 3.95 -3.49 -7.67
N PRO A 38 3.55 -4.73 -7.34
CA PRO A 38 3.14 -5.11 -5.98
C PRO A 38 4.14 -4.70 -4.88
N HIS A 39 5.44 -4.76 -5.18
CA HIS A 39 6.54 -4.51 -4.24
C HIS A 39 7.01 -3.04 -4.17
N TYR A 40 6.46 -2.16 -5.01
CA TYR A 40 6.84 -0.74 -4.99
C TYR A 40 6.42 -0.06 -3.69
N LYS A 41 7.20 0.91 -3.23
CA LYS A 41 6.92 1.65 -2.00
C LYS A 41 6.79 3.13 -2.35
N PHE A 42 5.60 3.68 -2.13
CA PHE A 42 5.33 5.10 -2.35
C PHE A 42 5.16 5.80 -1.00
N ASP A 43 5.55 7.08 -0.93
CA ASP A 43 5.31 7.90 0.26
C ASP A 43 3.83 8.15 0.50
N CYS A 44 3.03 8.12 -0.57
CA CYS A 44 1.58 8.25 -0.53
C CYS A 44 0.86 6.96 -0.08
N TRP A 45 1.60 5.94 0.36
CA TRP A 45 1.06 4.64 0.76
C TRP A 45 0.10 4.78 1.94
N GLN A 46 -1.09 4.21 1.78
CA GLN A 46 -2.11 4.15 2.82
C GLN A 46 -2.61 2.71 2.92
N PRO A 47 -2.38 2.02 4.06
CA PRO A 47 -2.72 0.61 4.22
C PRO A 47 -4.23 0.35 4.13
N LYS A 48 -4.61 -0.80 3.57
CA LYS A 48 -5.98 -1.33 3.65
C LYS A 48 -6.35 -1.69 5.09
N GLU A 49 -7.64 -1.71 5.41
CA GLU A 49 -8.13 -2.01 6.77
C GLU A 49 -7.60 -3.36 7.30
N ASN A 50 -7.62 -4.41 6.50
CA ASN A 50 -7.08 -5.71 6.88
C ASN A 50 -5.58 -5.66 7.21
N ILE A 51 -4.81 -4.79 6.53
CA ILE A 51 -3.40 -4.57 6.79
C ILE A 51 -3.21 -3.79 8.09
N ILE A 52 -4.04 -2.78 8.36
CA ILE A 52 -4.05 -2.05 9.64
C ILE A 52 -4.26 -3.03 10.81
N GLN A 53 -5.18 -3.98 10.68
CA GLN A 53 -5.43 -4.99 11.71
C GLN A 53 -4.23 -5.93 11.92
N LEU A 54 -3.54 -6.33 10.84
CA LEU A 54 -2.29 -7.11 10.93
C LEU A 54 -1.17 -6.31 11.60
N MET A 55 -1.04 -5.03 11.28
CA MET A 55 -0.06 -4.14 11.90
C MET A 55 -0.28 -3.98 13.41
N LYS A 56 -1.55 -3.85 13.85
CA LYS A 56 -1.91 -3.83 15.27
C LYS A 56 -1.49 -5.12 15.99
N LYS A 57 -1.77 -6.28 15.39
CA LYS A 57 -1.35 -7.59 15.94
C LYS A 57 0.16 -7.70 16.05
N GLU A 58 0.88 -7.15 15.08
CA GLU A 58 2.34 -7.18 15.02
C GLU A 58 3.04 -6.03 15.76
N GLN A 59 2.28 -5.15 16.43
CA GLN A 59 2.76 -3.94 17.11
C GLN A 59 3.61 -3.05 16.19
N ILE A 60 3.22 -2.97 14.90
CA ILE A 60 3.84 -2.07 13.93
C ILE A 60 3.05 -0.77 13.90
N HIS A 61 3.70 0.32 14.29
CA HIS A 61 3.14 1.66 14.16
C HIS A 61 3.47 2.23 12.78
N TRP A 62 2.44 2.70 12.07
CA TRP A 62 2.61 3.51 10.86
C TRP A 62 2.31 4.97 11.21
N ARG A 63 3.17 5.87 10.73
CA ARG A 63 2.98 7.32 10.88
C ARG A 63 2.34 7.86 9.61
N ASN A 64 1.16 8.46 9.76
CA ASN A 64 0.43 9.04 8.66
C ASN A 64 1.10 10.35 8.27
N ASN A 65 1.70 10.41 7.08
CA ASN A 65 2.30 11.66 6.59
C ASN A 65 1.26 12.68 6.11
N HIS A 66 -0.04 12.37 6.22
CA HIS A 66 -1.16 13.20 5.77
C HIS A 66 -1.57 14.30 6.77
N GLU A 67 -0.92 14.39 7.93
CA GLU A 67 -1.25 15.36 9.00
C GLU A 67 -0.40 16.66 8.93
N ARG A 68 0.20 16.95 7.77
CA ARG A 68 0.87 18.23 7.50
C ARG A 68 0.02 19.08 6.54
N THR A 69 -1.11 19.56 7.04
CA THR A 69 -1.89 20.68 6.48
C THR A 69 -2.47 21.48 7.61
#